data_AF-A0A397VVM2-F1
#
_entry.id   AF-A0A397VVM2-F1
#
_cell.length_a   1.000
_cell.length_b   1.000
_cell.length_c   1.000
_cell.angle_alpha   90.00
_cell.angle_beta   90.00
_cell.angle_gamma   90.00
#
_symmetry.space_group_name_H-M   'P 1'
#
loop_
_entity.id
_entity.type
_entity.pdbx_description
1 polymer ?
#
loop_
_entity_poly.entity_id
_entity_poly.type
_entity_poly.pdbx_seq_one_letter_code
_entity_poly.pdbx_strand_id
1 'polypeptide(L)'
;MTLNKFIHNIIFIGWDDYSWGYHGDDGSFGFSGRCILYLPLFSTGDTIGCCLNFKNNTVFYTKNGISLGIAFRNLKGTLNPCVGLKSQGGSVEVNFGSKTFKFAETTSNDIGDELLKTKWIEAFHMCINTMKIYTLEDLENSLKTKQDTAALKFRGKFNFIMGIYEDAIIDLTKLIDIDPNNNLALRYRAEAYYLMEKYEDAIIDLTKLIDIESNDKFALRYRAEAYYLMKKYKESFYDVNKLLKIDINDEWASKMIEK
;
A
#
# COMPACT_ATOMS: atom_id res chain seq x y z
N MET A 1 -1.03 17.38 10.47
CA MET A 1 -0.52 17.30 11.86
C MET A 1 1.00 17.31 11.77
N THR A 2 1.71 18.02 12.65
CA THR A 2 3.15 18.33 12.51
C THR A 2 3.85 18.23 13.87
N LEU A 3 5.18 18.04 13.89
CA LEU A 3 6.00 17.96 15.11
C LEU A 3 7.18 18.92 15.02
N ASN A 4 7.45 19.68 16.08
CA ASN A 4 8.32 20.87 16.00
C ASN A 4 9.30 21.00 17.17
N LYS A 5 10.57 21.32 16.91
CA LYS A 5 11.50 21.71 17.97
C LYS A 5 11.29 23.17 18.35
N PHE A 6 11.12 23.47 19.64
CA PHE A 6 10.93 24.86 20.09
C PHE A 6 12.20 25.66 19.78
N ILE A 7 12.16 26.41 18.69
CA ILE A 7 13.13 27.46 18.35
C ILE A 7 12.27 28.68 18.06
N HIS A 8 12.45 29.74 18.83
CA HIS A 8 11.80 31.03 18.58
C HIS A 8 12.07 31.44 17.12
N ASN A 9 11.00 31.58 16.32
CA ASN A 9 10.93 31.98 14.90
C ASN A 9 10.78 30.85 13.87
N ILE A 10 9.59 30.25 13.79
CA ILE A 10 9.19 29.37 12.66
C ILE A 10 8.03 30.06 11.94
N ILE A 11 8.17 30.25 10.62
CA ILE A 11 7.21 30.95 9.75
C ILE A 11 6.38 29.92 8.96
N PHE A 12 6.99 28.80 8.54
CA PHE A 12 6.29 27.73 7.80
C PHE A 12 6.61 26.34 8.37
N ILE A 13 5.58 25.74 8.99
CA ILE A 13 5.68 24.45 9.65
C ILE A 13 5.87 23.33 8.60
N GLY A 14 6.90 22.51 8.75
CA GLY A 14 7.31 21.48 7.77
C GLY A 14 8.24 21.98 6.67
N TRP A 15 8.54 23.29 6.61
CA TRP A 15 9.42 23.90 5.62
C TRP A 15 10.73 24.43 6.22
N ASP A 16 10.67 24.99 7.43
CA ASP A 16 11.84 25.53 8.13
C ASP A 16 12.75 24.43 8.70
N ASP A 17 14.01 24.77 8.94
CA ASP A 17 14.96 23.87 9.59
C ASP A 17 14.45 23.44 10.97
N TYR A 18 14.62 22.14 11.28
CA TYR A 18 14.10 21.52 12.51
C TYR A 18 12.57 21.50 12.64
N SER A 19 11.85 21.64 11.52
CA SER A 19 10.40 21.46 11.41
C SER A 19 10.06 20.26 10.53
N TRP A 20 9.12 19.42 10.97
CA TRP A 20 8.66 18.23 10.24
C TRP A 20 7.14 18.25 10.09
N GLY A 21 6.64 18.03 8.87
CA GLY A 21 5.20 18.12 8.62
C GLY A 21 4.64 17.31 7.47
N TYR A 22 3.38 16.90 7.60
CA TYR A 22 2.59 16.38 6.48
C TYR A 22 1.57 17.43 6.02
N HIS A 23 1.53 17.64 4.71
CA HIS A 23 0.64 18.53 4.01
C HIS A 23 -0.58 17.73 3.54
N GLY A 24 -1.74 18.03 4.12
CA GLY A 24 -2.97 17.31 3.79
C GLY A 24 -3.52 17.60 2.40
N ASP A 25 -3.16 18.75 1.81
CA ASP A 25 -3.65 19.27 0.53
C ASP A 25 -2.91 18.73 -0.69
N ASP A 26 -1.61 18.45 -0.56
CA ASP A 26 -0.79 17.89 -1.66
C ASP A 26 -0.31 16.45 -1.39
N GLY A 27 -0.56 15.91 -0.19
CA GLY A 27 -0.23 14.54 0.17
C GLY A 27 1.27 14.29 0.33
N SER A 28 2.03 15.35 0.60
CA SER A 28 3.48 15.29 0.80
C SER A 28 3.87 15.46 2.27
N PHE A 29 5.09 15.04 2.61
CA PHE A 29 5.73 15.51 3.84
C PHE A 29 6.92 16.43 3.54
N GLY A 30 7.10 17.41 4.41
CA GLY A 30 8.14 18.42 4.37
C GLY A 30 9.16 18.28 5.50
N PHE A 31 10.45 18.49 5.17
CA PHE A 31 11.55 18.69 6.13
C PHE A 31 12.68 19.51 5.50
N SER A 32 13.12 20.59 6.15
CA SER A 32 14.31 21.40 5.78
C SER A 32 14.32 21.78 4.28
N GLY A 33 13.23 22.41 3.82
CA GLY A 33 13.05 22.88 2.44
C GLY A 33 12.80 21.80 1.37
N ARG A 34 12.63 20.52 1.74
CA ARG A 34 12.33 19.41 0.80
C ARG A 34 10.91 18.89 0.98
N CYS A 35 10.27 18.48 -0.12
CA CYS A 35 8.90 17.97 -0.19
C CYS A 35 8.88 16.61 -0.91
N ILE A 36 8.34 15.56 -0.27
CA ILE A 36 8.33 14.17 -0.78
C ILE A 36 6.90 13.61 -0.71
N LEU A 37 6.46 12.90 -1.76
CA LEU A 37 5.12 12.32 -1.87
C LEU A 37 4.88 11.19 -0.85
N TYR A 38 3.75 11.21 -0.15
CA TYR A 38 3.42 10.32 0.98
C TYR A 38 1.89 10.05 1.08
N LEU A 39 1.21 10.07 -0.07
CA LEU A 39 -0.25 9.90 -0.25
C LEU A 39 -0.89 8.87 0.69
N PRO A 40 -2.11 9.12 1.22
CA PRO A 40 -3.24 9.81 0.57
C PRO A 40 -3.62 11.23 1.08
N LEU A 41 -4.23 12.03 0.21
CA LEU A 41 -4.80 13.37 0.50
C LEU A 41 -5.83 13.35 1.63
N PHE A 42 -5.97 14.47 2.32
CA PHE A 42 -6.93 14.66 3.42
C PHE A 42 -8.07 15.59 3.04
N SER A 43 -9.28 15.26 3.47
CA SER A 43 -10.48 16.07 3.20
C SER A 43 -11.36 16.20 4.45
N THR A 44 -12.43 16.97 4.33
CA THR A 44 -13.42 17.18 5.39
C THR A 44 -13.99 15.83 5.85
N GLY A 45 -14.00 15.59 7.17
CA GLY A 45 -14.50 14.36 7.78
C GLY A 45 -13.44 13.28 8.02
N ASP A 46 -12.23 13.44 7.47
CA ASP A 46 -11.12 12.53 7.78
C ASP A 46 -10.61 12.73 9.21
N THR A 47 -10.33 11.62 9.90
CA THR A 47 -9.63 11.63 11.19
C THR A 47 -8.16 11.35 10.96
N ILE A 48 -7.28 12.17 11.53
CA ILE A 48 -5.86 12.17 11.16
C ILE A 48 -5.02 12.01 12.40
N GLY A 49 -4.16 11.00 12.41
CA GLY A 49 -3.19 10.79 13.48
C GLY A 49 -1.78 11.17 13.05
N CYS A 50 -0.98 11.57 14.03
CA CYS A 50 0.48 11.67 13.93
C CYS A 50 1.04 10.97 15.14
N CYS A 51 1.87 9.98 14.91
CA CYS A 51 2.41 9.11 15.92
C CYS A 51 3.91 9.33 16.00
N LEU A 52 4.36 9.77 17.18
CA LEU A 52 5.77 9.92 17.50
C LEU A 52 6.21 8.70 18.31
N ASN A 53 7.14 7.94 17.75
CA ASN A 53 7.78 6.84 18.45
C ASN A 53 9.06 7.35 19.12
N PHE A 54 9.00 7.51 20.45
CA PHE A 54 10.13 7.99 21.26
C PHE A 54 11.27 6.97 21.38
N LYS A 55 11.02 5.68 21.12
CA LYS A 55 12.02 4.61 21.26
C LYS A 55 13.03 4.64 20.11
N ASN A 56 12.57 4.86 18.89
CA ASN A 56 13.42 4.90 17.69
C ASN A 56 13.45 6.28 17.00
N ASN A 57 12.86 7.29 17.63
CA ASN A 57 12.77 8.67 17.13
C ASN A 57 12.22 8.73 15.69
N THR A 58 11.12 8.03 15.44
CA THR A 58 10.43 8.05 14.14
C THR A 58 9.04 8.66 14.26
N VAL A 59 8.53 9.17 13.15
CA VAL A 59 7.18 9.70 13.03
C VAL A 59 6.48 9.08 11.83
N PHE A 60 5.21 8.75 12.01
CA PHE A 60 4.31 8.36 10.93
C PHE A 60 2.94 9.01 11.11
N TYR A 61 2.19 9.08 10.02
CA TYR A 61 0.82 9.59 10.03
C TYR A 61 -0.20 8.49 9.80
N THR A 62 -1.45 8.79 10.16
CA THR A 62 -2.56 7.87 9.95
C THR A 62 -3.73 8.61 9.32
N LYS A 63 -4.46 7.91 8.43
CA LYS A 63 -5.73 8.38 7.89
C LYS A 63 -6.83 7.43 8.32
N ASN A 64 -7.84 7.95 9.00
CA ASN A 64 -8.98 7.21 9.51
C ASN A 64 -8.64 5.97 10.34
N GLY A 65 -7.50 6.02 11.06
CA GLY A 65 -7.02 4.91 11.89
C GLY A 65 -6.04 3.96 11.18
N ILE A 66 -5.72 4.19 9.91
CA ILE A 66 -4.77 3.37 9.13
C ILE A 66 -3.43 4.09 9.03
N SER A 67 -2.33 3.42 9.40
CA SER A 67 -0.97 3.97 9.27
C SER A 67 -0.55 4.15 7.81
N LEU A 68 0.12 5.27 7.51
CA LEU A 68 0.62 5.64 6.19
C LEU A 68 2.12 5.32 6.01
N GLY A 69 2.73 4.57 6.95
CA GLY A 69 4.16 4.23 6.92
C GLY A 69 5.05 5.30 7.54
N ILE A 70 6.36 5.08 7.70
CA ILE A 70 7.23 6.06 8.39
C ILE A 70 7.47 7.29 7.50
N ALA A 71 7.12 8.48 8.00
CA ALA A 71 7.39 9.76 7.35
C ALA A 71 8.79 10.28 7.68
N PHE A 72 9.20 10.22 8.95
CA PHE A 72 10.46 10.81 9.42
C PHE A 72 11.22 9.87 10.35
N ARG A 73 12.55 9.95 10.32
CA ARG A 73 13.47 9.15 11.15
C ARG A 73 14.50 10.04 11.82
N ASN A 74 15.02 9.58 12.95
CA ASN A 74 16.10 10.24 13.69
C ASN A 74 15.77 11.69 14.09
N LEU A 75 14.53 11.98 14.49
CA LEU A 75 14.18 13.31 14.98
C LEU A 75 15.03 13.66 16.21
N LYS A 76 15.54 14.90 16.28
CA LYS A 76 16.44 15.35 17.34
C LYS A 76 15.84 16.51 18.14
N GLY A 77 15.93 16.43 19.46
CA GLY A 77 15.51 17.48 20.39
C GLY A 77 14.05 17.38 20.83
N THR A 78 13.61 18.36 21.62
CA THR A 78 12.26 18.41 22.19
C THR A 78 11.23 18.72 21.11
N LEU A 79 10.28 17.82 20.85
CA LEU A 79 9.25 17.97 19.81
C LEU A 79 7.91 18.43 20.39
N ASN A 80 7.22 19.31 19.68
CA ASN A 80 5.93 19.89 20.04
C ASN A 80 4.92 19.61 18.92
N PRO A 81 3.76 19.02 19.23
CA PRO A 81 2.72 18.80 18.23
C PRO A 81 2.14 20.14 17.77
N CYS A 82 1.92 20.27 16.45
CA CYS A 82 1.33 21.46 15.85
C CYS A 82 0.31 21.06 14.76
N VAL A 83 -0.63 21.96 14.47
CA VAL A 83 -1.57 21.85 13.36
C VAL A 83 -1.70 23.24 12.74
N GLY A 84 -1.36 23.37 11.46
CA GLY A 84 -1.57 24.58 10.67
C GLY A 84 -2.82 24.46 9.82
N LEU A 85 -3.59 25.55 9.71
CA LEU A 85 -4.76 25.66 8.84
C LEU A 85 -4.60 26.88 7.94
N LYS A 86 -4.87 26.73 6.65
CA LYS A 86 -4.75 27.82 5.65
C LYS A 86 -6.10 28.42 5.25
N SER A 87 -7.19 27.66 5.38
CA SER A 87 -8.54 28.06 4.97
C SER A 87 -9.26 28.85 6.06
N GLN A 88 -9.81 30.01 5.70
CA GLN A 88 -10.69 30.79 6.57
C GLN A 88 -11.98 30.00 6.86
N GLY A 89 -12.37 29.89 8.13
CA GLY A 89 -13.54 29.12 8.56
C GLY A 89 -13.32 27.61 8.73
N GLY A 90 -12.11 27.11 8.45
CA GLY A 90 -11.73 25.73 8.78
C GLY A 90 -11.63 25.54 10.29
N SER A 91 -12.09 24.39 10.78
CA SER A 91 -11.94 24.00 12.19
C SER A 91 -11.41 22.57 12.27
N VAL A 92 -10.69 22.29 13.34
CA VAL A 92 -10.20 20.95 13.67
C VAL A 92 -10.60 20.62 15.09
N GLU A 93 -11.06 19.39 15.29
CA GLU A 93 -11.23 18.83 16.61
C GLU A 93 -9.97 18.03 16.96
N VAL A 94 -9.36 18.32 18.10
CA VAL A 94 -8.15 17.63 18.56
C VAL A 94 -8.47 16.76 19.75
N ASN A 95 -8.07 15.50 19.66
CA ASN A 95 -8.18 14.54 20.74
C ASN A 95 -6.78 14.26 21.32
N PHE A 96 -6.56 14.62 22.58
CA PHE A 96 -5.34 14.32 23.34
C PHE A 96 -5.50 13.11 24.28
N GLY A 97 -6.49 12.26 24.03
CA GLY A 97 -6.81 11.08 24.84
C GLY A 97 -8.11 11.20 25.66
N SER A 98 -8.89 12.27 25.46
CA SER A 98 -10.22 12.42 26.06
C SER A 98 -11.26 11.52 25.41
N LYS A 99 -10.99 11.08 24.17
CA LYS A 99 -11.74 10.05 23.45
C LYS A 99 -10.76 8.96 23.03
N THR A 100 -11.25 7.76 22.77
CA THR A 100 -10.40 6.71 22.20
C THR A 100 -9.79 7.17 20.89
N PHE A 101 -8.47 7.03 20.73
CA PHE A 101 -7.80 7.34 19.48
C PHE A 101 -8.26 6.39 18.37
N LYS A 102 -8.52 6.92 17.18
CA LYS A 102 -8.91 6.12 16.01
C LYS A 102 -7.76 5.26 15.48
N PHE A 103 -6.52 5.68 15.76
CA PHE A 103 -5.33 4.86 15.57
C PHE A 103 -4.88 4.32 16.93
N ALA A 104 -4.74 3.00 17.03
CA ALA A 104 -4.10 2.32 18.13
C ALA A 104 -2.90 1.56 17.57
N GLU A 105 -1.73 1.69 18.21
CA GLU A 105 -0.45 1.20 17.69
C GLU A 105 -0.49 -0.31 17.41
N THR A 106 -0.57 -0.68 16.14
CA THR A 106 -0.22 -2.00 15.63
C THR A 106 0.93 -1.78 14.66
N THR A 107 2.16 -2.12 15.05
CA THR A 107 3.36 -1.84 14.24
C THR A 107 3.44 -2.83 13.05
N SER A 108 3.92 -2.37 11.87
CA SER A 108 4.02 -3.12 10.59
C SER A 108 5.44 -3.17 9.96
N ASN A 109 6.50 -2.78 10.70
CA ASN A 109 7.88 -2.67 10.18
C ASN A 109 8.90 -3.75 10.60
N ASP A 110 8.45 -4.89 11.09
CA ASP A 110 9.31 -6.06 11.32
C ASP A 110 8.84 -7.19 10.40
N ILE A 111 8.90 -7.00 9.08
CA ILE A 111 8.74 -8.13 8.13
C ILE A 111 9.92 -9.12 8.25
N GLY A 112 10.86 -8.86 9.18
CA GLY A 112 11.79 -9.85 9.72
C GLY A 112 11.61 -10.24 11.20
N ASP A 113 10.61 -9.74 11.94
CA ASP A 113 10.43 -10.11 13.36
C ASP A 113 8.99 -10.63 13.66
N GLU A 114 9.02 -11.85 14.18
CA GLU A 114 7.92 -12.80 14.40
C GLU A 114 6.74 -12.18 15.15
N LEU A 115 7.00 -11.18 16.00
CA LEU A 115 6.02 -10.45 16.80
C LEU A 115 5.02 -9.65 15.94
N LEU A 116 5.44 -9.26 14.75
CA LEU A 116 4.77 -8.26 13.95
C LEU A 116 3.94 -8.93 12.84
N LYS A 117 4.42 -10.07 12.34
CA LYS A 117 3.55 -11.12 11.78
C LYS A 117 2.43 -11.49 12.77
N THR A 118 2.76 -11.69 14.05
CA THR A 118 1.79 -12.07 15.10
C THR A 118 0.72 -11.00 15.35
N LYS A 119 1.10 -9.71 15.40
CA LYS A 119 0.14 -8.61 15.56
C LYS A 119 -0.78 -8.39 14.35
N TRP A 120 -0.29 -8.66 13.13
CA TRP A 120 -1.13 -8.64 11.93
C TRP A 120 -2.04 -9.87 11.85
N ILE A 121 -1.59 -11.03 12.33
CA ILE A 121 -2.40 -12.25 12.56
C ILE A 121 -3.49 -12.01 13.61
N GLU A 122 -3.22 -11.26 14.70
CA GLU A 122 -4.20 -10.89 15.72
C GLU A 122 -5.23 -9.87 15.21
N ALA A 123 -4.80 -8.84 14.47
CA ALA A 123 -5.71 -7.90 13.81
C ALA A 123 -6.60 -8.61 12.78
N PHE A 124 -6.04 -9.62 12.09
CA PHE A 124 -6.78 -10.51 11.22
C PHE A 124 -7.79 -11.37 12.00
N HIS A 125 -7.41 -12.00 13.12
CA HIS A 125 -8.36 -12.69 14.02
C HIS A 125 -9.53 -11.80 14.47
N MET A 126 -9.26 -10.55 14.82
CA MET A 126 -10.29 -9.59 15.25
C MET A 126 -11.24 -9.18 14.12
N CYS A 127 -10.73 -8.93 12.91
CA CYS A 127 -11.55 -8.59 11.75
C CYS A 127 -12.49 -9.71 11.34
N ILE A 128 -12.08 -10.96 11.50
CA ILE A 128 -12.94 -12.07 11.10
C ILE A 128 -13.94 -12.46 12.20
N ASN A 129 -13.59 -12.29 13.48
CA ASN A 129 -14.52 -12.46 14.61
C ASN A 129 -15.63 -11.40 14.59
N THR A 130 -15.33 -10.17 14.15
CA THR A 130 -16.30 -9.07 14.01
C THR A 130 -17.22 -9.21 12.78
N MET A 131 -16.81 -9.95 11.74
CA MET A 131 -17.68 -10.30 10.61
C MET A 131 -18.39 -11.67 10.76
N LYS A 132 -18.09 -12.48 11.78
CA LYS A 132 -18.49 -13.90 11.94
C LYS A 132 -18.07 -14.81 10.76
N ILE A 133 -16.83 -14.76 10.30
CA ILE A 133 -16.46 -15.49 9.06
C ILE A 133 -15.50 -16.69 9.31
N TYR A 134 -14.29 -16.59 9.92
CA TYR A 134 -13.31 -17.68 10.19
C TYR A 134 -12.13 -17.19 11.10
N THR A 135 -11.51 -17.94 12.02
CA THR A 135 -10.21 -17.61 12.68
C THR A 135 -8.97 -18.06 11.84
N LEU A 136 -7.68 -17.80 12.19
CA LEU A 136 -6.55 -18.49 11.47
C LEU A 136 -6.73 -19.98 11.57
N GLU A 137 -7.11 -20.47 12.74
CA GLU A 137 -7.29 -21.89 12.98
C GLU A 137 -8.47 -22.42 12.17
N ASP A 138 -9.55 -21.65 11.98
CA ASP A 138 -10.63 -22.02 11.04
C ASP A 138 -10.23 -21.87 9.57
N LEU A 139 -9.32 -20.95 9.21
CA LEU A 139 -8.75 -20.84 7.86
C LEU A 139 -7.81 -22.02 7.59
N GLU A 140 -6.93 -22.37 8.51
CA GLU A 140 -6.00 -23.49 8.41
C GLU A 140 -6.74 -24.82 8.47
N ASN A 141 -7.78 -24.94 9.31
CA ASN A 141 -8.65 -26.10 9.36
C ASN A 141 -9.58 -26.15 8.15
N SER A 142 -10.12 -25.04 7.64
CA SER A 142 -10.87 -25.05 6.38
C SER A 142 -9.94 -25.46 5.26
N LEU A 143 -8.77 -24.86 5.10
CA LEU A 143 -7.78 -25.27 4.09
C LEU A 143 -7.35 -26.75 4.19
N LYS A 144 -7.41 -27.37 5.37
CA LYS A 144 -7.20 -28.82 5.58
C LYS A 144 -8.44 -29.68 5.27
N THR A 145 -9.65 -29.16 5.46
CA THR A 145 -10.91 -29.94 5.43
C THR A 145 -11.83 -29.60 4.25
N LYS A 146 -11.64 -28.45 3.61
CA LYS A 146 -12.44 -27.88 2.52
C LYS A 146 -11.72 -26.69 1.86
N GLN A 147 -11.45 -26.75 0.56
CA GLN A 147 -10.91 -25.62 -0.22
C GLN A 147 -11.86 -24.39 -0.18
N ASP A 148 -11.77 -23.58 0.86
CA ASP A 148 -12.56 -22.35 1.00
C ASP A 148 -11.91 -21.24 0.15
N THR A 149 -12.62 -20.81 -0.88
CA THR A 149 -12.17 -19.79 -1.83
C THR A 149 -12.01 -18.41 -1.20
N ALA A 150 -12.80 -18.06 -0.18
CA ALA A 150 -12.63 -16.78 0.52
C ALA A 150 -11.35 -16.79 1.37
N ALA A 151 -11.10 -17.91 2.05
CA ALA A 151 -9.89 -18.13 2.84
C ALA A 151 -8.62 -18.05 1.98
N LEU A 152 -8.62 -18.76 0.85
CA LEU A 152 -7.52 -18.73 -0.12
C LEU A 152 -7.30 -17.33 -0.71
N LYS A 153 -8.38 -16.63 -1.09
CA LYS A 153 -8.34 -15.26 -1.64
C LYS A 153 -7.69 -14.29 -0.67
N PHE A 154 -8.06 -14.40 0.60
CA PHE A 154 -7.49 -13.56 1.64
C PHE A 154 -6.01 -13.88 1.85
N ARG A 155 -5.67 -15.15 2.06
CA ARG A 155 -4.30 -15.57 2.38
C ARG A 155 -3.32 -15.27 1.25
N GLY A 156 -3.71 -15.55 0.01
CA GLY A 156 -2.91 -15.23 -1.18
C GLY A 156 -2.59 -13.74 -1.29
N LYS A 157 -3.60 -12.87 -1.15
CA LYS A 157 -3.39 -11.41 -1.17
C LYS A 157 -2.56 -10.93 0.02
N PHE A 158 -2.78 -11.49 1.21
CA PHE A 158 -2.03 -11.14 2.41
C PHE A 158 -0.55 -11.45 2.24
N ASN A 159 -0.21 -12.68 1.84
CA ASN A 159 1.17 -13.10 1.60
C ASN A 159 1.85 -12.23 0.54
N PHE A 160 1.12 -11.83 -0.51
CA PHE A 160 1.62 -10.91 -1.53
C PHE A 160 2.00 -9.54 -0.93
N ILE A 161 1.12 -8.92 -0.14
CA ILE A 161 1.39 -7.62 0.51
C ILE A 161 2.60 -7.71 1.47
N MET A 162 2.77 -8.87 2.12
CA MET A 162 3.89 -9.14 3.00
C MET A 162 5.21 -9.43 2.26
N GLY A 163 5.20 -9.48 0.93
CA GLY A 163 6.36 -9.81 0.10
C GLY A 163 6.74 -11.30 0.12
N ILE A 164 5.88 -12.16 0.66
CA ILE A 164 6.08 -13.62 0.71
C ILE A 164 5.46 -14.21 -0.55
N TYR A 165 6.12 -13.97 -1.68
CA TYR A 165 5.55 -14.24 -3.00
C TYR A 165 5.32 -15.73 -3.27
N GLU A 166 6.20 -16.61 -2.79
CA GLU A 166 6.06 -18.06 -2.95
C GLU A 166 4.79 -18.59 -2.27
N ASP A 167 4.54 -18.19 -1.03
CA ASP A 167 3.34 -18.62 -0.29
C ASP A 167 2.08 -17.98 -0.88
N ALA A 168 2.17 -16.75 -1.39
CA ALA A 168 1.07 -16.12 -2.12
C ALA A 168 0.72 -16.93 -3.37
N ILE A 169 1.71 -17.33 -4.17
CA ILE A 169 1.54 -18.10 -5.39
C ILE A 169 0.84 -19.43 -5.11
N ILE A 170 1.20 -20.14 -4.02
CA ILE A 170 0.56 -21.42 -3.66
C ILE A 170 -0.96 -21.26 -3.50
N ASP A 171 -1.41 -20.20 -2.82
CA ASP A 171 -2.83 -19.97 -2.55
C ASP A 171 -3.59 -19.45 -3.74
N LEU A 172 -2.97 -18.52 -4.47
CA LEU A 172 -3.55 -17.97 -5.69
C LEU A 172 -3.66 -19.08 -6.75
N THR A 173 -2.74 -20.04 -6.77
CA THR A 173 -2.84 -21.22 -7.64
C THR A 173 -4.03 -22.09 -7.26
N LYS A 174 -4.22 -22.40 -5.97
CA LYS A 174 -5.41 -23.14 -5.53
C LYS A 174 -6.72 -22.41 -5.88
N LEU A 175 -6.74 -21.07 -5.82
CA LEU A 175 -7.90 -20.29 -6.27
C LEU A 175 -8.17 -20.45 -7.76
N ILE A 176 -7.10 -20.44 -8.57
CA ILE A 176 -7.20 -20.59 -10.02
C ILE A 176 -7.61 -22.02 -10.38
N ASP A 177 -7.18 -23.03 -9.62
CA ASP A 177 -7.62 -24.41 -9.80
C ASP A 177 -9.14 -24.55 -9.53
N ILE A 178 -9.70 -23.76 -8.61
CA ILE A 178 -11.14 -23.75 -8.29
C ILE A 178 -11.93 -22.87 -9.26
N ASP A 179 -11.42 -21.67 -9.55
CA ASP A 179 -12.00 -20.68 -10.44
C ASP A 179 -10.91 -20.17 -11.39
N PRO A 180 -10.77 -20.79 -12.58
CA PRO A 180 -9.73 -20.44 -13.55
C PRO A 180 -9.79 -19.00 -14.09
N ASN A 181 -10.90 -18.30 -13.87
CA ASN A 181 -11.11 -16.92 -14.31
C ASN A 181 -11.12 -15.93 -13.14
N ASN A 182 -10.58 -16.32 -11.97
CA ASN A 182 -10.51 -15.46 -10.81
C ASN A 182 -9.56 -14.28 -11.04
N ASN A 183 -10.11 -13.12 -11.42
CA ASN A 183 -9.33 -11.92 -11.74
C ASN A 183 -8.34 -11.51 -10.63
N LEU A 184 -8.73 -11.65 -9.36
CA LEU A 184 -7.85 -11.31 -8.25
C LEU A 184 -6.66 -12.26 -8.19
N ALA A 185 -6.91 -13.56 -8.27
CA ALA A 185 -5.86 -14.57 -8.20
C ALA A 185 -4.86 -14.42 -9.34
N LEU A 186 -5.36 -14.28 -10.58
CA LEU A 186 -4.55 -14.06 -11.76
C LEU A 186 -3.71 -12.78 -11.65
N ARG A 187 -4.30 -11.66 -11.20
CA ARG A 187 -3.58 -10.39 -11.04
C ARG A 187 -2.44 -10.49 -10.03
N TYR A 188 -2.72 -10.93 -8.82
CA TYR A 188 -1.69 -10.97 -7.78
C TYR A 188 -0.63 -12.05 -8.05
N ARG A 189 -1.00 -13.16 -8.71
CA ARG A 189 -0.03 -14.20 -9.06
C ARG A 189 0.88 -13.76 -10.20
N ALA A 190 0.33 -13.10 -11.22
CA ALA A 190 1.11 -12.44 -12.27
C ALA A 190 2.11 -11.42 -11.70
N GLU A 191 1.65 -10.55 -10.80
CA GLU A 191 2.50 -9.53 -10.19
C GLU A 191 3.59 -10.16 -9.33
N ALA A 192 3.26 -11.21 -8.55
CA ALA A 192 4.23 -11.97 -7.77
C ALA A 192 5.31 -12.58 -8.68
N TYR A 193 4.92 -13.24 -9.77
CA TYR A 193 5.86 -13.78 -10.74
C TYR A 193 6.74 -12.68 -11.36
N TYR A 194 6.16 -11.54 -11.73
CA TYR A 194 6.91 -10.41 -12.29
C TYR A 194 7.95 -9.87 -11.30
N LEU A 195 7.58 -9.67 -10.04
CA LEU A 195 8.48 -9.20 -8.98
C LEU A 195 9.59 -10.21 -8.64
N MET A 196 9.35 -11.49 -8.90
CA MET A 196 10.34 -12.57 -8.82
C MET A 196 11.14 -12.78 -10.12
N GLU A 197 10.99 -11.89 -11.11
CA GLU A 197 11.61 -11.98 -12.44
C GLU A 197 11.26 -13.24 -13.25
N LYS A 198 10.15 -13.92 -12.89
CA LYS A 198 9.59 -15.07 -13.60
C LYS A 198 8.62 -14.58 -14.68
N TYR A 199 9.16 -13.92 -15.69
CA TYR A 199 8.36 -13.20 -16.68
C TYR A 199 7.47 -14.11 -17.53
N GLU A 200 7.94 -15.31 -17.88
CA GLU A 200 7.15 -16.29 -18.63
C GLU A 200 5.87 -16.68 -17.88
N ASP A 201 5.98 -16.98 -16.59
CA ASP A 201 4.85 -17.35 -15.74
C ASP A 201 3.89 -16.17 -15.57
N ALA A 202 4.42 -14.96 -15.37
CA ALA A 202 3.62 -13.74 -15.30
C ALA A 202 2.80 -13.52 -16.59
N ILE A 203 3.43 -13.69 -17.76
CA ILE A 203 2.79 -13.50 -19.07
C ILE A 203 1.59 -14.44 -19.26
N ILE A 204 1.64 -15.66 -18.73
CA ILE A 204 0.52 -16.63 -18.81
C ILE A 204 -0.72 -16.04 -18.11
N ASP A 205 -0.58 -15.61 -16.86
CA ASP A 205 -1.68 -15.07 -16.08
C ASP A 205 -2.18 -13.72 -16.62
N LEU A 206 -1.27 -12.86 -17.07
CA LEU A 206 -1.62 -11.58 -17.71
C LEU A 206 -2.38 -11.78 -19.02
N THR A 207 -2.00 -12.80 -19.80
CA THR A 207 -2.72 -13.17 -21.02
C THR A 207 -4.13 -13.63 -20.69
N LYS A 208 -4.28 -14.45 -19.65
CA LYS A 208 -5.60 -14.90 -19.18
C LYS A 208 -6.49 -13.73 -18.74
N LEU A 209 -5.93 -12.72 -18.05
CA LEU A 209 -6.65 -11.50 -17.71
C LEU A 209 -7.12 -10.73 -18.96
N ILE A 210 -6.28 -10.64 -19.99
CA ILE A 210 -6.65 -9.99 -21.26
C ILE A 210 -7.71 -10.79 -22.03
N ASP A 211 -7.68 -12.11 -21.95
CA ASP A 211 -8.72 -12.95 -22.56
C ASP A 211 -10.08 -12.76 -21.86
N ILE A 212 -10.08 -12.47 -20.55
CA ILE A 212 -11.29 -12.15 -19.77
C ILE A 212 -11.76 -10.72 -20.05
N GLU A 213 -10.86 -9.75 -19.95
CA GLU A 213 -11.11 -8.33 -20.22
C GLU A 213 -10.04 -7.79 -21.16
N SER A 214 -10.40 -7.65 -22.44
CA SER A 214 -9.46 -7.28 -23.50
C SER A 214 -8.74 -5.94 -23.30
N ASN A 215 -9.28 -5.08 -22.43
CA ASN A 215 -8.81 -3.73 -22.16
C ASN A 215 -8.29 -3.55 -20.72
N ASP A 216 -7.97 -4.63 -19.99
CA ASP A 216 -7.35 -4.51 -18.66
C ASP A 216 -5.98 -3.82 -18.80
N LYS A 217 -5.91 -2.57 -18.32
CA LYS A 217 -4.71 -1.73 -18.40
C LYS A 217 -3.53 -2.30 -17.63
N PHE A 218 -3.78 -2.92 -16.48
CA PHE A 218 -2.74 -3.56 -15.68
C PHE A 218 -2.13 -4.72 -16.45
N ALA A 219 -2.98 -5.58 -17.01
CA ALA A 219 -2.54 -6.76 -17.73
C ALA A 219 -1.73 -6.39 -18.99
N LEU A 220 -2.22 -5.41 -19.77
CA LEU A 220 -1.51 -4.89 -20.94
C LEU A 220 -0.15 -4.28 -20.57
N ARG A 221 -0.10 -3.48 -19.50
CA ARG A 221 1.12 -2.83 -19.04
C ARG A 221 2.17 -3.83 -18.58
N TYR A 222 1.82 -4.69 -17.63
CA TYR A 222 2.78 -5.66 -17.07
C TYR A 222 3.22 -6.69 -18.11
N ARG A 223 2.35 -7.06 -19.07
CA ARG A 223 2.72 -8.00 -20.13
C ARG A 223 3.66 -7.34 -21.15
N ALA A 224 3.41 -6.08 -21.49
CA ALA A 224 4.31 -5.30 -22.33
C ALA A 224 5.69 -5.12 -21.68
N GLU A 225 5.73 -4.81 -20.39
CA GLU A 225 6.97 -4.69 -19.60
C GLU A 225 7.73 -6.03 -19.56
N ALA A 226 7.03 -7.13 -19.23
CA ALA A 226 7.61 -8.46 -19.20
C ALA A 226 8.21 -8.85 -20.57
N TYR A 227 7.47 -8.64 -21.67
CA TYR A 227 7.98 -8.88 -23.01
C TYR A 227 9.22 -8.03 -23.33
N TYR A 228 9.23 -6.75 -22.93
CA TYR A 228 10.37 -5.88 -23.13
C TYR A 228 11.62 -6.37 -22.38
N LEU A 229 11.47 -6.75 -21.11
CA LEU A 229 12.56 -7.29 -20.29
C LEU A 229 13.10 -8.61 -20.87
N MET A 230 12.23 -9.40 -21.48
CA MET A 230 12.59 -10.61 -22.24
C MET A 230 13.11 -10.35 -23.65
N LYS A 231 13.26 -9.08 -24.07
CA LYS A 231 13.68 -8.67 -25.44
C LYS A 231 12.73 -9.11 -26.56
N LYS A 232 11.48 -9.43 -26.24
CA LYS A 232 10.38 -9.72 -27.17
C LYS A 232 9.68 -8.43 -27.58
N TYR A 233 10.41 -7.59 -28.30
CA TYR A 233 9.99 -6.22 -28.57
C TYR A 233 8.71 -6.13 -29.40
N LYS A 234 8.51 -7.02 -30.37
CA LYS A 234 7.31 -6.98 -31.24
C LYS A 234 6.03 -7.17 -30.42
N GLU A 235 6.04 -8.13 -29.52
CA GLU A 235 4.94 -8.45 -28.61
C GLU A 235 4.72 -7.34 -27.59
N SER A 236 5.81 -6.78 -27.03
CA SER A 236 5.75 -5.61 -26.15
C SER A 236 5.10 -4.41 -26.84
N PHE A 237 5.56 -4.04 -28.04
CA PHE A 237 5.01 -2.92 -28.82
C PHE A 237 3.54 -3.11 -29.18
N TYR A 238 3.10 -4.34 -29.42
CA TYR A 238 1.69 -4.63 -29.66
C TYR A 238 0.82 -4.24 -28.46
N ASP A 239 1.21 -4.66 -27.24
CA ASP A 239 0.48 -4.35 -26.02
C ASP A 239 0.58 -2.86 -25.63
N VAL A 240 1.75 -2.23 -25.82
CA VAL A 240 1.95 -0.77 -25.65
C VAL A 240 0.97 0.03 -26.51
N ASN A 241 0.88 -0.31 -27.81
CA ASN A 241 -0.03 0.37 -28.72
C ASN A 241 -1.50 0.17 -28.33
N LYS A 242 -1.85 -0.99 -27.79
CA LYS A 242 -3.20 -1.26 -27.30
C LYS A 242 -3.49 -0.47 -26.01
N LEU A 243 -2.53 -0.39 -25.10
CA LEU A 243 -2.63 0.40 -23.87
C LEU A 243 -2.81 1.89 -24.18
N LEU A 244 -2.02 2.47 -25.11
CA LEU A 244 -2.12 3.89 -25.48
C LEU A 244 -3.44 4.26 -26.17
N LYS A 245 -4.13 3.30 -26.80
CA LYS A 245 -5.50 3.51 -27.31
C LYS A 245 -6.53 3.66 -26.19
N ILE A 246 -6.24 3.11 -25.01
CA ILE A 246 -7.13 3.13 -23.83
C ILE A 246 -6.74 4.30 -22.91
N ASP A 247 -5.44 4.51 -22.71
CA ASP A 247 -4.86 5.53 -21.84
C ASP A 247 -3.69 6.22 -22.54
N ILE A 248 -4.03 7.28 -23.28
CA ILE A 248 -3.06 8.02 -24.10
C ILE A 248 -2.00 8.75 -23.28
N ASN A 249 -2.23 8.91 -21.97
CA ASN A 249 -1.33 9.61 -21.05
C ASN A 249 -0.48 8.63 -20.20
N ASP A 250 -0.47 7.33 -20.51
CA ASP A 250 0.41 6.40 -19.80
C ASP A 250 1.89 6.75 -20.09
N GLU A 251 2.55 7.27 -19.07
CA GLU A 251 3.91 7.83 -19.18
C GLU A 251 4.93 6.79 -19.62
N TRP A 252 4.80 5.55 -19.14
CA TRP A 252 5.72 4.47 -19.48
C TRP A 252 5.51 4.05 -20.93
N ALA A 253 4.26 3.80 -21.32
CA ALA A 253 3.91 3.37 -22.67
C ALA A 253 4.31 4.43 -23.73
N SER A 254 4.15 5.71 -23.41
CA SER A 254 4.53 6.83 -24.28
C SER A 254 6.05 6.86 -24.52
N LYS A 255 6.85 6.68 -23.47
CA LYS A 255 8.32 6.59 -23.56
C LYS A 255 8.80 5.38 -24.37
N MET A 256 8.00 4.33 -24.46
CA MET A 256 8.36 3.11 -25.17
C MET A 256 8.26 3.26 -26.70
N ILE A 257 7.30 4.06 -27.20
CA ILE A 257 7.12 4.30 -28.64
C ILE A 257 8.03 5.40 -29.21
N GLU A 258 8.63 6.23 -28.34
CA GLU A 258 9.59 7.26 -28.72
C GLU A 258 11.03 6.73 -28.95
N LYS A 259 11.29 5.47 -28.56
CA LYS A 259 12.60 4.81 -28.65
C LYS A 259 12.68 3.86 -29.84
#